data_AF-A0A2D5I3F6-F1
#
_entry.id   AF-A0A2D5I3F6-F1
#
_cell.length_a   1.000
_cell.length_b   1.000
_cell.length_c   1.000
_cell.angle_alpha   90.00
_cell.angle_beta   90.00
_cell.angle_gamma   90.00
#
_symmetry.space_group_name_H-M   'P 1'
#
loop_
_entity.id
_entity.type
_entity.pdbx_description
1 polymer ?
#
loop_
_entity_poly.entity_id
_entity_poly.type
_entity_poly.pdbx_seq_one_letter_code
_entity_poly.pdbx_strand_id
1 'polypeptide(L)'
;MWPLIVLKNPASTQDIALQFARTNSYKTKIVYFSASQTDGYGTNSRKWISAESSFAASFVFPFSVSNEQQSISAFPIFLAILSAQILEKIAIKKKIFDWYQMA
;
A
#
# COMPACT_ATOMS: atom_id res chain seq x y z
N MET A 1 17.69 -0.40 1.66
CA MET A 1 16.56 -0.35 2.63
C MET A 1 15.68 0.84 2.25
N TRP A 2 14.36 0.69 2.17
CA TRP A 2 13.48 1.81 1.83
C TRP A 2 13.20 2.63 3.09
N PRO A 3 13.39 3.96 3.09
CA PRO A 3 12.96 4.82 4.19
C PRO A 3 11.46 4.65 4.45
N LEU A 4 11.10 4.52 5.73
CA LEU A 4 9.72 4.45 6.19
C LEU A 4 9.38 5.73 6.95
N ILE A 5 8.39 6.47 6.48
CA ILE A 5 7.83 7.64 7.15
C ILE A 5 6.48 7.25 7.75
N VAL A 6 6.40 7.28 9.08
CA VAL A 6 5.17 7.00 9.82
C VAL A 6 4.41 8.30 10.04
N LEU A 7 3.18 8.36 9.52
CA LEU A 7 2.28 9.50 9.60
C LEU A 7 1.18 9.21 10.62
N LYS A 8 0.90 10.17 11.51
CA LYS A 8 -0.06 9.96 12.60
C LYS A 8 -1.51 9.88 12.10
N ASN A 9 -1.96 10.85 11.31
CA ASN A 9 -3.33 10.92 10.81
C ASN A 9 -3.43 11.81 9.56
N PRO A 10 -2.82 11.42 8.42
CA PRO A 10 -2.85 12.23 7.20
C PRO A 10 -4.26 12.26 6.58
N ALA A 11 -4.50 13.22 5.67
CA ALA A 11 -5.63 13.16 4.74
C ALA A 11 -5.51 11.90 3.87
N SER A 12 -4.42 11.80 3.12
CA SER A 12 -4.08 10.61 2.36
C SER A 12 -2.59 10.31 2.30
N THR A 13 -2.19 9.06 2.58
CA THR A 13 -0.79 8.63 2.34
C THR A 13 -0.44 8.70 0.85
N GLN A 14 -1.44 8.50 -0.02
CA GLN A 14 -1.26 8.52 -1.46
C GLN A 14 -1.04 9.93 -1.99
N ASP A 15 -1.75 10.93 -1.47
CA ASP A 15 -1.54 12.32 -1.88
C ASP A 15 -0.15 12.82 -1.48
N ILE A 16 0.30 12.46 -0.27
CA ILE A 16 1.65 12.78 0.21
C ILE A 16 2.70 12.10 -0.68
N ALA A 17 2.50 10.83 -1.02
CA ALA A 17 3.39 10.09 -1.92
C ALA A 17 3.43 10.71 -3.33
N LEU A 18 2.29 11.13 -3.88
CA LEU A 18 2.19 11.79 -5.18
C LEU A 18 2.86 13.16 -5.17
N GLN A 19 2.64 13.97 -4.12
CA GLN A 19 3.30 15.24 -3.94
C GLN A 19 4.81 15.07 -3.88
N PHE A 20 5.28 14.10 -3.09
CA PHE A 20 6.69 13.76 -3.02
C PHE A 20 7.27 13.34 -4.37
N ALA A 21 6.58 12.47 -5.12
CA ALA A 21 7.02 12.01 -6.42
C ALA A 21 7.10 13.14 -7.47
N ARG A 22 6.24 14.16 -7.36
CA ARG A 22 6.26 15.35 -8.24
C ARG A 22 7.41 16.31 -7.95
N THR A 23 7.84 16.42 -6.70
CA THR A 23 8.86 17.40 -6.27
C THR A 23 10.27 16.83 -6.19
N ASN A 24 10.43 15.50 -6.22
CA ASN A 24 11.71 14.82 -6.00
C ASN A 24 12.19 14.07 -7.25
N SER A 25 13.49 13.77 -7.28
CA SER A 25 14.11 13.04 -8.39
C SER A 25 13.53 11.62 -8.55
N TYR A 26 13.41 11.20 -9.82
CA TYR A 26 12.94 9.90 -10.31
C TYR A 26 13.70 8.68 -9.78
N LYS A 27 14.81 8.86 -9.04
CA LYS A 27 15.61 7.78 -8.45
C LYS A 27 15.23 7.42 -7.01
N THR A 28 14.26 8.13 -6.42
CA THR A 28 13.98 8.01 -4.98
C THR A 28 13.06 6.83 -4.66
N LYS A 29 13.35 6.12 -3.56
CA LYS A 29 12.51 5.07 -2.99
C LYS A 29 12.10 5.47 -1.58
N ILE A 30 10.81 5.43 -1.25
CA ILE A 30 10.29 5.79 0.09
C ILE A 30 8.91 5.16 0.31
N VAL A 31 8.58 4.89 1.58
CA VAL A 31 7.27 4.40 2.00
C VAL A 31 6.65 5.38 2.98
N TYR A 32 5.41 5.79 2.72
CA TYR A 32 4.57 6.52 3.67
C TYR A 32 3.56 5.56 4.27
N PHE A 33 3.53 5.45 5.60
CA PHE A 33 2.64 4.55 6.32
C PHE A 33 1.77 5.32 7.30
N SER A 34 0.51 4.91 7.44
CA SER A 34 -0.34 5.35 8.53
C SER A 34 -1.33 4.28 8.96
N ALA A 35 -1.62 4.22 10.26
CA ALA A 35 -2.67 3.37 10.82
C ALA A 35 -4.08 3.99 10.64
N SER A 36 -4.19 5.24 10.21
CA SER A 36 -5.49 5.92 10.03
C SER A 36 -5.40 7.04 9.01
N GLN A 37 -6.46 7.27 8.25
CA GLN A 37 -6.59 8.38 7.31
C GLN A 37 -7.90 9.12 7.55
N THR A 38 -7.87 10.45 7.39
CA THR A 38 -9.08 11.27 7.51
C THR A 38 -9.87 11.39 6.21
N ASP A 39 -9.19 11.33 5.06
CA ASP A 39 -9.79 11.51 3.74
C ASP A 39 -9.11 10.62 2.68
N GLY A 40 -9.04 9.32 2.98
CA GLY A 40 -8.52 8.34 2.04
C GLY A 40 -9.46 8.15 0.84
N TYR A 41 -8.91 7.75 -0.29
CA TYR A 41 -9.67 7.43 -1.50
C TYR A 41 -9.22 6.12 -2.14
N GLY A 42 -10.15 5.44 -2.79
CA GLY A 42 -9.94 4.27 -3.63
C GLY A 42 -10.20 4.57 -5.10
N THR A 43 -10.40 3.52 -5.90
CA THR A 43 -10.63 3.63 -7.34
C THR A 43 -11.86 4.50 -7.65
N ASN A 44 -11.77 5.32 -8.70
CA ASN A 44 -12.83 6.23 -9.14
C ASN A 44 -13.28 7.21 -8.04
N SER A 45 -12.32 7.71 -7.25
CA SER A 45 -12.53 8.68 -6.17
C SER A 45 -13.54 8.23 -5.10
N ARG A 46 -13.77 6.92 -4.98
CA ARG A 46 -14.61 6.38 -3.91
C ARG A 46 -13.91 6.58 -2.58
N LYS A 47 -14.66 6.97 -1.55
CA LYS A 47 -14.10 7.18 -0.22
C LYS A 47 -13.54 5.87 0.34
N TRP A 48 -12.30 5.92 0.82
CA TRP A 48 -11.70 4.86 1.62
C TRP A 48 -11.90 5.21 3.10
N ILE A 49 -12.68 4.39 3.80
CA ILE A 49 -13.02 4.62 5.21
C ILE A 49 -12.00 3.88 6.07
N SER A 50 -11.24 4.61 6.87
CA SER A 50 -10.37 4.00 7.88
C SER A 50 -11.21 3.37 9.00
N ALA A 51 -10.91 2.11 9.29
CA ALA A 51 -11.41 1.36 10.44
C ALA A 51 -10.30 1.14 11.48
N GLU A 52 -10.67 0.79 12.71
CA GLU A 52 -9.75 0.59 13.85
C GLU A 52 -8.60 -0.38 13.55
N SER A 53 -8.82 -1.38 12.70
CA SER A 53 -7.81 -2.37 12.29
C SER A 53 -7.36 -2.22 10.83
N SER A 54 -7.59 -1.06 10.23
CA SER A 54 -7.09 -0.74 8.88
C SER A 54 -5.72 -0.06 8.96
N PHE A 55 -4.95 -0.15 7.89
CA PHE A 55 -3.76 0.68 7.69
C PHE A 55 -3.65 1.03 6.21
N ALA A 56 -2.85 2.05 5.92
CA ALA A 56 -2.53 2.46 4.57
C ALA A 56 -1.03 2.67 4.42
N ALA A 57 -0.52 2.25 3.26
CA ALA A 57 0.87 2.44 2.89
C ALA A 57 0.96 2.82 1.41
N SER A 58 1.70 3.88 1.12
CA SER A 58 1.98 4.35 -0.24
C SER A 58 3.47 4.26 -0.51
N PHE A 59 3.81 3.61 -1.63
CA PHE A 59 5.18 3.31 -2.02
C PHE A 59 5.57 4.18 -3.21
N VAL A 60 6.66 4.91 -3.10
CA VAL A 60 7.26 5.66 -4.21
C VAL A 60 8.56 4.98 -4.58
N PHE A 61 8.74 4.65 -5.86
CA PHE A 61 9.95 4.04 -6.38
C PHE A 61 10.07 4.23 -7.90
N PRO A 62 11.29 4.17 -8.45
CA PRO A 62 11.48 4.16 -9.89
C PRO A 62 10.89 2.88 -10.48
N PHE A 63 9.89 3.01 -11.35
CA PHE A 63 9.33 1.90 -12.08
C PHE A 63 9.70 2.06 -13.56
N SER A 64 10.39 1.06 -14.10
CA SER A 64 10.77 1.00 -15.52
C SER A 64 10.28 -0.33 -16.05
N VAL A 65 9.43 -0.30 -17.08
CA VAL A 65 8.92 -1.48 -17.76
C VAL A 65 9.16 -1.31 -19.24
N SER A 66 9.64 -2.38 -19.89
CA SER A 66 9.97 -2.38 -21.32
C SER A 66 8.75 -2.26 -22.23
N ASN A 67 7.54 -2.51 -21.70
CA ASN A 67 6.27 -2.33 -22.40
C ASN A 67 5.27 -1.65 -21.45
N GLU A 68 5.32 -0.32 -21.39
CA GLU A 68 4.68 0.51 -20.35
C GLU A 68 3.17 0.28 -20.24
N GLN A 69 2.44 0.20 -21.35
CA GLN A 69 0.97 0.20 -21.33
C GLN A 69 0.37 -1.06 -20.67
N GLN A 70 0.75 -2.26 -21.13
CA GLN A 70 0.22 -3.52 -20.57
C GLN A 70 0.72 -3.76 -19.14
N SER A 71 1.97 -3.36 -18.86
CA SER A 71 2.60 -3.59 -17.57
C SER A 71 1.98 -2.71 -16.46
N ILE A 72 1.60 -1.47 -16.78
CA ILE A 72 0.95 -0.56 -15.81
C ILE A 72 -0.44 -1.08 -15.41
N SER A 73 -1.24 -1.59 -16.37
CA SER A 73 -2.60 -2.09 -16.06
C SER A 73 -2.60 -3.37 -15.21
N ALA A 74 -1.59 -4.22 -15.36
CA ALA A 74 -1.47 -5.45 -14.58
C ALA A 74 -0.85 -5.24 -13.20
N PHE A 75 -0.15 -4.12 -13.01
CA PHE A 75 0.62 -3.86 -11.79
C PHE A 75 -0.21 -3.86 -10.50
N PRO A 76 -1.41 -3.25 -10.43
CA PRO A 76 -2.26 -3.32 -9.24
C PRO A 76 -2.67 -4.77 -8.88
N ILE A 77 -2.92 -5.61 -9.90
CA ILE A 77 -3.28 -7.02 -9.69
C ILE A 77 -2.08 -7.77 -9.12
N PHE A 78 -0.89 -7.56 -9.70
CA PHE A 78 0.34 -8.15 -9.20
C PHE A 78 0.64 -7.75 -7.74
N LEU A 79 0.49 -6.46 -7.40
CA LEU A 79 0.64 -5.99 -6.03
C LEU A 79 -0.39 -6.60 -5.06
N ALA A 80 -1.63 -6.78 -5.49
CA ALA A 80 -2.67 -7.42 -4.68
C ALA A 80 -2.31 -8.88 -4.38
N ILE A 81 -1.84 -9.63 -5.39
CA ILE A 81 -1.39 -11.02 -5.21
C ILE A 81 -0.22 -11.11 -4.24
N LEU A 82 0.81 -10.27 -4.41
CA LEU A 82 1.95 -10.23 -3.49
C LEU A 82 1.54 -9.90 -2.06
N SER A 83 0.65 -8.94 -1.89
CA SER A 83 0.13 -8.54 -0.58
C SER A 83 -0.62 -9.69 0.08
N ALA A 84 -1.50 -10.37 -0.66
CA ALA A 84 -2.24 -11.54 -0.17
C ALA A 84 -1.29 -12.67 0.27
N GLN A 85 -0.27 -12.99 -0.54
CA GLN A 85 0.72 -14.03 -0.21
C GLN A 85 1.53 -13.69 1.05
N ILE A 86 1.90 -12.44 1.25
CA ILE A 86 2.62 -12.00 2.46
C ILE A 86 1.70 -12.12 3.68
N LEU A 87 0.45 -11.66 3.56
CA LEU A 87 -0.54 -11.74 4.63
C LEU A 87 -0.84 -13.19 5.01
N GLU A 88 -1.00 -14.08 4.03
CA GLU A 88 -1.20 -15.51 4.25
C GLU A 88 -0.04 -16.13 5.03
N LYS A 89 1.20 -15.87 4.62
CA LYS A 89 2.40 -16.34 5.34
C LYS A 89 2.46 -15.83 6.78
N ILE A 90 2.12 -14.57 7.00
CA ILE A 90 2.07 -13.98 8.34
C ILE A 90 0.98 -14.64 9.18
N ALA A 91 -0.21 -14.84 8.60
CA ALA A 91 -1.34 -15.42 9.30
C ALA A 91 -1.12 -16.89 9.69
N ILE A 92 -0.54 -17.70 8.79
CA ILE A 92 -0.11 -19.08 9.09
C ILE A 92 0.94 -19.06 10.20
N LYS A 93 1.99 -18.24 10.08
CA LYS A 93 3.04 -18.14 11.10
C LYS A 93 2.51 -17.73 12.48
N LYS A 94 1.50 -16.85 12.50
CA LYS A 94 0.86 -16.36 13.72
C LYS A 94 -0.32 -17.23 14.19
N LYS A 95 -0.60 -18.36 13.54
CA LYS A 95 -1.73 -19.25 13.88
C LYS A 95 -3.09 -18.54 13.89
N ILE A 96 -3.25 -17.48 13.09
CA ILE A 96 -4.48 -16.69 13.06
C ILE A 96 -5.66 -17.53 12.53
N PHE A 97 -5.37 -18.52 11.68
CA PHE A 97 -6.36 -19.42 11.09
C PHE A 97 -6.60 -20.72 11.89
N ASP A 98 -5.89 -20.96 13.00
CA ASP A 98 -6.08 -22.18 13.82
C ASP A 98 -7.47 -22.22 14.49
N TRP A 99 -8.19 -21.10 14.53
CA TRP A 99 -9.58 -21.03 15.02
C TRP A 99 -10.60 -21.76 14.13
N TYR A 100 -10.31 -21.96 12.84
CA TYR A 100 -11.24 -22.60 11.90
C TYR A 100 -11.17 -24.14 11.91
N GLN A 101 -10.19 -24.72 12.63
CA GLN A 101 -10.01 -26.17 12.78
C GLN A 101 -10.62 -26.72 14.09
N MET A 102 -11.24 -25.88 14.90
CA MET A 102 -11.90 -26.27 16.17
C MET A 102 -13.42 -26.10 16.16
N ALA A 103 -14.03 -25.86 14.98
CA ALA A 103 -15.48 -25.79 14.77
C ALA A 103 -15.96 -26.97 13.93
#